data_AF-A0A0G0APZ3-F1
#
_entry.id   AF-A0A0G0APZ3-F1
#
_cell.length_a   1.000
_cell.length_b   1.000
_cell.length_c   1.000
_cell.angle_alpha   90.00
_cell.angle_beta   90.00
_cell.angle_gamma   90.00
#
_symmetry.space_group_name_H-M   'P 1'
#
loop_
_entity.id
_entity.type
_entity.pdbx_description
1 polymer ?
#
loop_
_entity_poly.entity_id
_entity_poly.type
_entity_poly.pdbx_seq_one_letter_code
_entity_poly.pdbx_strand_id
1 'polypeptide(L)'
;MRDRPAAANNRVTKKTRNGPRGANAKARSAKRARKFNDELNDISTSPDPSVASEVEDEARILDQSKSSKQTRGRPKASKARDGINSSKGHSNEDGDADGMSGLEDQHSNRDDIQRQLSELKKKYSRLEASYQELQELGVKKAEQNFELLKAQAEESTRIANELIAQLKEEVAEQSKSIQRAEKVQAQLGQSETEADTLRAQLAEANQSLSQAKSETKTLYTKLAASRQIEPNNKGSAPGNRAALADKENKQVAQIKEDLYADLTGLIVRDVRRIDKEDVFDCIQTGRNGTLHFKLALEDMESADSYEDVQFAYRPQLDASRDGDLIEALPDYLTEEITFPRNQAPKFYARVIKSLMERLD
;
A
#
# COMPACT_ATOMS: atom_id res chain seq x y z
N MET A 1 31.14 -46.83 -56.70
CA MET A 1 31.37 -45.75 -57.68
C MET A 1 31.35 -44.45 -56.88
N ARG A 2 32.54 -43.91 -56.57
CA ARG A 2 33.14 -42.73 -57.24
C ARG A 2 32.36 -41.45 -56.85
N ASP A 3 32.90 -40.39 -56.25
CA ASP A 3 34.27 -39.97 -55.95
C ASP A 3 34.20 -38.87 -54.88
N ARG A 4 35.16 -38.87 -53.94
CA ARG A 4 35.77 -37.65 -53.37
C ARG A 4 36.85 -37.21 -54.38
N PRO A 5 37.21 -35.92 -54.55
CA PRO A 5 38.14 -35.32 -53.58
C PRO A 5 38.26 -33.77 -53.52
N ALA A 6 39.13 -33.35 -52.58
CA ALA A 6 40.12 -32.25 -52.63
C ALA A 6 39.62 -30.79 -52.53
N ALA A 7 39.87 -30.08 -51.43
CA ALA A 7 41.15 -29.54 -50.92
C ALA A 7 41.70 -28.35 -51.73
N ALA A 8 41.74 -27.17 -51.09
CA ALA A 8 42.68 -26.10 -51.43
C ALA A 8 42.98 -25.24 -50.18
N ASN A 9 44.19 -25.42 -49.66
CA ASN A 9 44.86 -24.48 -48.78
C ASN A 9 45.10 -23.15 -49.51
N ASN A 10 45.03 -22.03 -48.80
CA ASN A 10 46.02 -20.97 -49.04
C ASN A 10 46.36 -20.20 -47.75
N ARG A 11 47.67 -20.02 -47.62
CA ARG A 11 48.44 -19.43 -46.53
C ARG A 11 48.80 -17.99 -46.94
N VAL A 12 49.49 -17.26 -46.04
CA VAL A 12 50.23 -15.97 -46.25
C VAL A 12 49.34 -14.75 -45.91
N THR A 13 49.65 -13.84 -44.99
CA THR A 13 50.91 -13.15 -44.62
C THR A 13 51.03 -12.78 -43.14
N LYS A 14 52.27 -12.83 -42.64
CA LYS A 14 52.77 -12.20 -41.41
C LYS A 14 52.73 -10.66 -41.50
N LYS A 15 52.49 -9.97 -40.38
CA LYS A 15 53.13 -8.67 -40.11
C LYS A 15 53.47 -8.52 -38.63
N THR A 16 54.77 -8.54 -38.38
CA THR A 16 55.46 -8.26 -37.12
C THR A 16 55.59 -6.75 -36.92
N ARG A 17 55.48 -6.23 -35.69
CA ARG A 17 56.42 -5.21 -35.18
C ARG A 17 56.41 -5.11 -33.65
N ASN A 18 57.63 -5.02 -33.14
CA ASN A 18 58.07 -4.97 -31.75
C ASN A 18 57.69 -3.66 -31.04
N GLY A 19 57.69 -3.71 -29.69
CA GLY A 19 57.43 -2.63 -28.70
C GLY A 19 58.49 -1.49 -28.68
N PRO A 20 58.91 -0.89 -27.53
CA PRO A 20 58.71 -1.28 -26.12
C PRO A 20 58.51 -0.12 -25.08
N ARG A 21 58.40 -0.49 -23.79
CA ARG A 21 58.96 0.14 -22.56
C ARG A 21 58.43 1.47 -21.97
N GLY A 22 58.24 1.44 -20.64
CA GLY A 22 58.32 2.58 -19.70
C GLY A 22 57.35 2.43 -18.51
N ALA A 23 57.70 1.75 -17.41
CA ALA A 23 58.48 2.21 -16.23
C ALA A 23 57.70 3.06 -15.19
N ASN A 24 57.44 2.43 -14.03
CA ASN A 24 57.51 2.92 -12.65
C ASN A 24 57.01 4.33 -12.27
N ALA A 25 56.09 4.39 -11.29
CA ALA A 25 56.22 5.32 -10.16
C ALA A 25 55.51 4.79 -8.90
N LYS A 26 56.29 4.70 -7.81
CA LYS A 26 55.89 4.46 -6.42
C LYS A 26 55.48 5.80 -5.75
N ALA A 27 54.46 5.79 -4.89
CA ALA A 27 54.32 6.65 -3.70
C ALA A 27 53.23 6.04 -2.79
N ARG A 28 53.56 5.34 -1.68
CA ARG A 28 53.83 5.80 -0.31
C ARG A 28 52.68 6.52 0.43
N SER A 29 52.22 5.84 1.50
CA SER A 29 52.05 6.34 2.89
C SER A 29 50.76 7.06 3.32
N ALA A 30 49.97 6.40 4.19
CA ALA A 30 49.70 6.78 5.60
C ALA A 30 48.51 5.93 6.14
N LYS A 31 48.72 4.88 6.95
CA LYS A 31 48.77 4.90 8.43
C LYS A 31 47.78 5.86 9.10
N ARG A 32 46.63 5.34 9.55
CA ARG A 32 46.09 5.71 10.88
C ARG A 32 45.28 4.55 11.47
N ALA A 33 45.86 3.95 12.49
CA ALA A 33 45.25 2.99 13.40
C ALA A 33 45.04 3.67 14.76
N ARG A 34 43.85 3.49 15.36
CA ARG A 34 43.50 3.48 16.80
C ARG A 34 42.12 2.79 16.82
N LYS A 35 41.85 1.60 17.36
CA LYS A 35 42.28 0.82 18.56
C LYS A 35 41.84 1.44 19.89
N PHE A 36 40.75 0.88 20.43
CA PHE A 36 40.32 0.63 21.83
C PHE A 36 39.04 -0.26 21.66
N ASN A 37 38.93 -1.56 21.99
CA ASN A 37 39.10 -2.32 23.25
C ASN A 37 38.48 -1.58 24.43
N ASP A 38 37.66 -2.12 25.33
CA ASP A 38 37.17 -3.45 25.73
C ASP A 38 35.70 -3.18 26.22
N GLU A 39 34.79 -4.10 26.48
CA GLU A 39 34.88 -5.09 27.54
C GLU A 39 33.62 -5.98 27.50
N LEU A 40 33.85 -7.24 27.86
CA LEU A 40 32.89 -8.32 28.01
C LEU A 40 31.83 -8.02 29.09
N ASN A 41 30.60 -8.49 28.87
CA ASN A 41 29.89 -9.14 29.96
C ASN A 41 28.99 -10.26 29.42
N ASP A 42 29.37 -11.46 29.84
CA ASP A 42 28.66 -12.72 29.76
C ASP A 42 27.71 -12.80 30.97
N ILE A 43 26.47 -13.26 30.77
CA ILE A 43 25.69 -14.08 31.73
C ILE A 43 24.44 -14.60 31.01
N SER A 44 24.55 -15.88 30.66
CA SER A 44 23.53 -16.93 30.67
C SER A 44 22.21 -16.62 31.40
N THR A 45 21.07 -16.78 30.72
CA THR A 45 20.00 -17.68 31.19
C THR A 45 19.07 -18.07 30.05
N SER A 46 18.85 -19.39 29.92
CA SER A 46 17.95 -20.07 29.01
C SER A 46 16.48 -19.97 29.48
N PRO A 47 15.50 -20.45 28.67
CA PRO A 47 14.10 -20.05 28.69
C PRO A 47 13.20 -21.03 29.46
N ASP A 48 11.95 -20.61 29.76
CA ASP A 48 10.79 -21.50 29.57
C ASP A 48 9.45 -20.72 29.54
N PRO A 49 8.38 -21.35 28.99
CA PRO A 49 7.15 -20.73 28.49
C PRO A 49 5.97 -20.90 29.48
N SER A 50 4.78 -20.55 28.97
CA SER A 50 3.43 -20.77 29.52
C SER A 50 2.75 -19.51 30.06
N VAL A 51 1.85 -18.96 29.25
CA VAL A 51 0.62 -18.38 29.78
C VAL A 51 -0.52 -19.05 29.04
N ALA A 52 -1.26 -19.82 29.81
CA ALA A 52 -2.48 -20.48 29.44
C ALA A 52 -3.58 -19.46 29.12
N SER A 53 -4.44 -19.88 28.22
CA SER A 53 -5.81 -19.43 28.02
C SER A 53 -6.57 -19.20 29.33
N GLU A 54 -7.18 -18.04 29.48
CA GLU A 54 -8.47 -17.91 30.16
C GLU A 54 -9.41 -17.07 29.30
N VAL A 55 -10.51 -17.73 28.97
CA VAL A 55 -11.68 -17.31 28.23
C VAL A 55 -12.63 -16.67 29.24
N GLU A 56 -13.05 -15.44 29.02
CA GLU A 56 -14.27 -14.91 29.63
C GLU A 56 -15.20 -14.38 28.54
N ASP A 57 -16.33 -15.07 28.42
CA ASP A 57 -17.50 -14.77 27.62
C ASP A 57 -18.19 -13.49 28.14
N GLU A 58 -18.29 -12.46 27.31
CA GLU A 58 -19.19 -11.32 27.53
C GLU A 58 -20.22 -11.27 26.40
N ALA A 59 -21.36 -11.87 26.68
CA ALA A 59 -22.55 -11.87 25.84
C ALA A 59 -23.14 -10.45 25.76
N ARG A 60 -23.11 -9.85 24.57
CA ARG A 60 -23.81 -8.61 24.26
C ARG A 60 -25.33 -8.82 24.25
N ILE A 61 -26.00 -8.33 25.29
CA ILE A 61 -27.45 -8.10 25.28
C ILE A 61 -27.72 -6.73 24.63
N LEU A 62 -28.32 -6.76 23.44
CA LEU A 62 -28.98 -5.63 22.80
C LEU A 62 -30.42 -5.57 23.33
N ASP A 63 -30.78 -4.52 24.06
CA ASP A 63 -32.19 -4.15 24.26
C ASP A 63 -32.45 -2.74 23.72
N GLN A 64 -33.52 -2.66 22.94
CA GLN A 64 -34.00 -1.47 22.28
C GLN A 64 -35.05 -0.78 23.14
N SER A 65 -34.90 0.54 23.25
CA SER A 65 -35.99 1.53 23.30
C SER A 65 -36.90 1.58 24.54
N LYS A 66 -36.93 2.75 25.20
CA LYS A 66 -38.14 3.59 25.29
C LYS A 66 -37.91 4.97 25.91
N SER A 67 -38.37 5.95 25.13
CA SER A 67 -39.14 7.13 25.51
C SER A 67 -38.53 8.26 26.37
N SER A 68 -38.58 9.44 25.73
CA SER A 68 -39.13 10.70 26.25
C SER A 68 -38.36 11.46 27.33
N LYS A 69 -37.71 12.55 26.91
CA LYS A 69 -38.03 13.94 27.30
C LYS A 69 -36.89 14.83 26.83
N GLN A 70 -37.09 15.55 25.72
CA GLN A 70 -36.28 16.71 25.42
C GLN A 70 -37.15 17.96 25.55
N THR A 71 -36.68 18.83 26.41
CA THR A 71 -37.32 20.05 26.88
C THR A 71 -37.41 21.07 25.75
N ARG A 72 -38.59 21.69 25.64
CA ARG A 72 -38.86 22.82 24.75
C ARG A 72 -37.91 23.98 25.07
N GLY A 73 -36.95 24.21 24.19
CA GLY A 73 -36.16 25.45 24.14
C GLY A 73 -37.04 26.61 23.70
N ARG A 74 -37.28 27.55 24.62
CA ARG A 74 -37.99 28.81 24.40
C ARG A 74 -36.97 29.88 24.02
N PRO A 75 -37.00 30.50 22.82
CA PRO A 75 -36.13 31.62 22.55
C PRO A 75 -36.67 32.88 23.25
N LYS A 76 -35.77 33.52 24.01
CA LYS A 76 -35.95 34.84 24.63
C LYS A 76 -35.86 35.91 23.54
N ALA A 77 -36.90 36.73 23.40
CA ALA A 77 -36.82 37.98 22.66
C ALA A 77 -36.65 39.13 23.67
N SER A 78 -35.43 39.65 23.72
CA SER A 78 -35.10 40.96 24.28
C SER A 78 -35.50 42.04 23.28
N LYS A 79 -36.23 43.08 23.73
CA LYS A 79 -36.10 44.39 23.11
C LYS A 79 -36.33 45.51 24.12
N ALA A 80 -35.32 46.35 24.18
CA ALA A 80 -35.21 47.56 24.98
C ALA A 80 -35.73 48.77 24.19
N ARG A 81 -36.04 49.84 24.96
CA ARG A 81 -35.94 51.29 24.59
C ARG A 81 -36.96 51.81 23.56
N ASP A 82 -37.56 53.00 23.64
CA ASP A 82 -37.45 54.27 24.38
C ASP A 82 -38.90 54.83 24.50
N GLY A 83 -39.37 55.61 25.48
CA GLY A 83 -38.88 56.90 25.94
C GLY A 83 -39.36 58.03 25.02
N ILE A 84 -40.50 58.70 25.31
CA ILE A 84 -40.80 60.11 24.98
C ILE A 84 -41.90 60.65 25.92
N ASN A 85 -41.54 61.71 26.63
CA ASN A 85 -42.37 62.66 27.36
C ASN A 85 -43.03 63.67 26.41
N SER A 86 -44.24 64.16 26.73
CA SER A 86 -44.61 65.59 26.66
C SER A 86 -46.00 65.76 27.32
N SER A 87 -46.12 66.28 28.55
CA SER A 87 -46.22 67.70 28.91
C SER A 87 -47.39 68.48 28.30
N LYS A 88 -48.43 68.70 29.13
CA LYS A 88 -49.04 69.99 29.50
C LYS A 88 -48.96 71.16 28.49
N GLY A 89 -50.12 71.72 28.14
CA GLY A 89 -50.27 73.05 27.55
C GLY A 89 -51.62 73.66 27.95
N HIS A 90 -51.56 74.68 28.80
CA HIS A 90 -52.63 75.61 29.19
C HIS A 90 -52.39 76.94 28.47
N SER A 91 -53.45 77.57 27.94
CA SER A 91 -53.65 79.03 27.79
C SER A 91 -54.98 79.21 27.04
N ASN A 92 -56.08 79.65 27.68
CA ASN A 92 -56.46 81.05 27.98
C ASN A 92 -56.31 82.00 26.79
N GLU A 93 -57.43 82.58 26.35
CA GLU A 93 -57.53 84.00 25.99
C GLU A 93 -59.00 84.45 26.09
N ASP A 94 -59.20 85.47 26.94
CA ASP A 94 -60.37 86.33 27.06
C ASP A 94 -60.45 87.32 25.89
N GLY A 95 -61.63 87.89 25.61
CA GLY A 95 -61.73 89.11 24.80
C GLY A 95 -63.11 89.42 24.25
N ASP A 96 -63.79 90.34 24.94
CA ASP A 96 -65.08 90.98 24.66
C ASP A 96 -65.24 91.68 23.29
N ALA A 97 -66.49 91.72 22.80
CA ALA A 97 -67.21 92.85 22.17
C ALA A 97 -68.52 92.31 21.55
N ASP A 98 -69.72 92.59 22.09
CA ASP A 98 -70.53 93.81 21.94
C ASP A 98 -71.07 94.06 20.51
N GLY A 99 -72.39 94.20 20.38
CA GLY A 99 -73.04 94.78 19.19
C GLY A 99 -74.03 93.91 18.39
N MET A 100 -75.32 93.99 18.79
CA MET A 100 -76.52 94.28 17.98
C MET A 100 -76.81 93.59 16.62
N SER A 101 -78.13 93.38 16.39
CA SER A 101 -78.82 93.13 15.11
C SER A 101 -78.84 91.66 14.66
N GLY A 102 -79.94 90.92 14.70
CA GLY A 102 -81.25 91.32 14.23
C GLY A 102 -81.49 90.73 12.83
N LEU A 103 -82.07 89.53 12.81
CA LEU A 103 -82.82 88.93 11.68
C LEU A 103 -81.99 88.48 10.45
N GLU A 104 -81.08 87.50 10.59
CA GLU A 104 -80.61 86.66 9.45
C GLU A 104 -79.95 85.30 9.87
N ASP A 105 -80.20 84.80 11.09
CA ASP A 105 -79.46 83.68 11.73
C ASP A 105 -79.74 82.25 11.25
N GLN A 106 -80.71 82.02 10.35
CA GLN A 106 -81.02 80.65 9.90
C GLN A 106 -80.15 80.17 8.74
N HIS A 107 -79.57 81.07 7.93
CA HIS A 107 -78.77 80.70 6.77
C HIS A 107 -77.29 80.45 7.10
N SER A 108 -76.65 81.29 7.92
CA SER A 108 -75.25 81.09 8.34
C SER A 108 -75.05 79.82 9.17
N ASN A 109 -75.95 79.56 10.13
CA ASN A 109 -75.88 78.37 10.98
C ASN A 109 -76.11 77.07 10.17
N ARG A 110 -76.93 77.14 9.11
CA ARG A 110 -77.13 76.03 8.17
C ARG A 110 -75.89 75.76 7.33
N ASP A 111 -75.20 76.80 6.87
CA ASP A 111 -73.94 76.67 6.12
C ASP A 111 -72.82 76.10 6.99
N ASP A 112 -72.75 76.48 8.27
CA ASP A 112 -71.78 75.93 9.22
C ASP A 112 -72.06 74.45 9.53
N ILE A 113 -73.32 74.07 9.73
CA ILE A 113 -73.72 72.65 9.86
C ILE A 113 -73.37 71.87 8.59
N GLN A 114 -73.58 72.46 7.41
CA GLN A 114 -73.26 71.81 6.13
C GLN A 114 -71.74 71.66 5.92
N ARG A 115 -70.93 72.62 6.36
CA ARG A 115 -69.46 72.53 6.41
C ARG A 115 -69.01 71.44 7.37
N GLN A 116 -69.55 71.41 8.59
CA GLN A 116 -69.25 70.36 9.58
C GLN A 116 -69.63 68.96 9.09
N LEU A 117 -70.79 68.80 8.42
CA LEU A 117 -71.22 67.54 7.84
C LEU A 117 -70.29 67.12 6.69
N SER A 118 -69.86 68.07 5.86
CA SER A 118 -68.90 67.85 4.79
C SER A 118 -67.51 67.46 5.33
N GLU A 119 -67.05 68.11 6.40
CA GLU A 119 -65.81 67.78 7.10
C GLU A 119 -65.88 66.41 7.78
N LEU A 120 -67.01 66.09 8.42
CA LEU A 120 -67.23 64.79 9.05
C LEU A 120 -67.25 63.68 7.99
N LYS A 121 -67.89 63.92 6.84
CA LYS A 121 -67.86 62.99 5.70
C LYS A 121 -66.45 62.81 5.12
N LYS A 122 -65.66 63.88 5.03
CA LYS A 122 -64.25 63.81 4.62
C LYS A 122 -63.41 63.03 5.63
N LYS A 123 -63.62 63.26 6.94
CA LYS A 123 -62.94 62.51 8.02
C LYS A 123 -63.31 61.03 7.97
N TYR A 124 -64.58 60.69 7.74
CA TYR A 124 -65.05 59.31 7.61
C TYR A 124 -64.43 58.63 6.39
N SER A 125 -64.46 59.27 5.23
CA SER A 125 -63.82 58.74 4.01
C SER A 125 -62.31 58.58 4.16
N ARG A 126 -61.63 59.51 4.85
CA ARG A 126 -60.19 59.40 5.16
C ARG A 126 -59.91 58.24 6.12
N LEU A 127 -60.76 58.04 7.12
CA LEU A 127 -60.65 56.94 8.06
C LEU A 127 -60.90 55.60 7.38
N GLU A 128 -61.88 55.53 6.50
CA GLU A 128 -62.19 54.34 5.69
C GLU A 128 -61.04 53.98 4.74
N ALA A 129 -60.46 54.97 4.04
CA ALA A 129 -59.28 54.77 3.22
C ALA A 129 -58.07 54.30 4.04
N SER A 130 -57.86 54.90 5.22
CA SER A 130 -56.76 54.49 6.12
C SER A 130 -56.97 53.09 6.69
N TYR A 131 -58.21 52.70 6.99
CA TYR A 131 -58.55 51.35 7.44
C TYR A 131 -58.31 50.32 6.33
N GLN A 132 -58.74 50.62 5.10
CA GLN A 132 -58.49 49.76 3.93
C GLN A 132 -56.99 49.61 3.67
N GLU A 133 -56.22 50.70 3.71
CA GLU A 133 -54.76 50.66 3.57
C GLU A 133 -54.09 49.81 4.67
N LEU A 134 -54.51 49.97 5.93
CA LEU A 134 -53.99 49.18 7.04
C LEU A 134 -54.36 47.70 6.91
N GLN A 135 -55.57 47.39 6.43
CA GLN A 135 -56.02 46.03 6.16
C GLN A 135 -55.19 45.40 5.04
N GLU A 136 -54.99 46.11 3.93
CA GLU A 136 -54.13 45.66 2.83
C GLU A 136 -52.69 45.44 3.29
N LEU A 137 -52.14 46.35 4.08
CA LEU A 137 -50.77 46.23 4.60
C LEU A 137 -50.66 45.05 5.57
N GLY A 138 -51.69 44.78 6.37
CA GLY A 138 -51.81 43.59 7.22
C GLY A 138 -51.81 42.30 6.40
N VAL A 139 -52.62 42.22 5.34
CA VAL A 139 -52.68 41.06 4.43
C VAL A 139 -51.34 40.87 3.72
N LYS A 140 -50.79 41.93 3.11
CA LYS A 140 -49.49 41.87 2.41
C LYS A 140 -48.36 41.40 3.34
N LYS A 141 -48.32 41.88 4.59
CA LYS A 141 -47.33 41.45 5.57
C LYS A 141 -47.55 40.00 6.02
N ALA A 142 -48.79 39.55 6.14
CA ALA A 142 -49.12 38.16 6.45
C ALA A 142 -48.74 37.22 5.30
N GLU A 143 -49.00 37.61 4.05
CA GLU A 143 -48.60 36.89 2.85
C GLU A 143 -47.07 36.76 2.77
N GLN A 144 -46.32 37.85 2.94
CA GLN A 144 -44.86 37.82 2.96
C GLN A 144 -44.31 36.91 4.08
N ASN A 145 -44.92 36.92 5.26
CA ASN A 145 -44.53 36.03 6.36
C ASN A 145 -44.82 34.57 6.01
N PHE A 146 -45.99 34.29 5.45
CA PHE A 146 -46.35 32.96 4.98
C PHE A 146 -45.39 32.45 3.90
N GLU A 147 -45.04 33.28 2.91
CA GLU A 147 -44.07 32.93 1.88
C GLU A 147 -42.69 32.63 2.45
N LEU A 148 -42.22 33.43 3.42
CA LEU A 148 -40.93 33.21 4.08
C LEU A 148 -40.92 31.91 4.89
N LEU A 149 -41.98 31.66 5.66
CA LEU A 149 -42.15 30.41 6.40
C LEU A 149 -42.25 29.20 5.47
N LYS A 150 -42.96 29.34 4.34
CA LYS A 150 -43.08 28.31 3.32
C LYS A 150 -41.72 28.00 2.69
N ALA A 151 -40.96 29.03 2.28
CA ALA A 151 -39.62 28.87 1.73
C ALA A 151 -38.67 28.22 2.73
N GLN A 152 -38.73 28.61 4.01
CA GLN A 152 -37.93 27.98 5.06
C GLN A 152 -38.31 26.51 5.29
N ALA A 153 -39.62 26.18 5.24
CA ALA A 153 -40.08 24.81 5.37
C ALA A 153 -39.63 23.95 4.18
N GLU A 154 -39.76 24.46 2.95
CA GLU A 154 -39.29 23.80 1.73
C GLU A 154 -37.78 23.55 1.77
N GLU A 155 -36.98 24.55 2.14
CA GLU A 155 -35.53 24.39 2.27
C GLU A 155 -35.17 23.39 3.38
N SER A 156 -35.85 23.46 4.54
CA SER A 156 -35.66 22.47 5.61
C SER A 156 -35.99 21.05 5.16
N THR A 157 -37.05 20.86 4.37
CA THR A 157 -37.39 19.54 3.82
C THR A 157 -36.39 19.08 2.77
N ARG A 158 -35.86 19.99 1.96
CA ARG A 158 -34.82 19.70 0.98
C ARG A 158 -33.55 19.21 1.65
N ILE A 159 -33.06 19.94 2.66
CA ILE A 159 -31.87 19.57 3.43
C ILE A 159 -32.08 18.21 4.13
N ALA A 160 -33.25 17.99 4.73
CA ALA A 160 -33.57 16.71 5.37
C ALA A 160 -33.57 15.55 4.36
N ASN A 161 -34.13 15.75 3.17
CA ASN A 161 -34.14 14.73 2.12
C ASN A 161 -32.73 14.43 1.58
N GLU A 162 -31.88 15.45 1.44
CA GLU A 162 -30.49 15.29 1.05
C GLU A 162 -29.70 14.49 2.10
N LEU A 163 -29.87 14.81 3.38
CA LEU A 163 -29.25 14.05 4.47
C LEU A 163 -29.75 12.59 4.49
N ILE A 164 -31.05 12.36 4.28
CA ILE A 164 -31.60 11.00 4.18
C ILE A 164 -30.98 10.24 2.99
N ALA A 165 -30.75 10.91 1.85
CA ALA A 165 -30.10 10.30 0.70
C ALA A 165 -28.65 9.91 1.02
N GLN A 166 -27.88 10.81 1.63
CA GLN A 166 -26.50 10.56 2.06
C GLN A 166 -26.42 9.40 3.06
N LEU A 167 -27.28 9.40 4.09
CA LEU A 167 -27.30 8.32 5.08
C LEU A 167 -27.68 6.96 4.46
N LYS A 168 -28.57 6.94 3.46
CA LYS A 168 -28.90 5.70 2.74
C LYS A 168 -27.73 5.19 1.89
N GLU A 169 -27.00 6.10 1.25
CA GLU A 169 -25.79 5.77 0.50
C GLU A 169 -24.71 5.22 1.43
N GLU A 170 -24.47 5.87 2.57
CA GLU A 170 -23.51 5.41 3.58
C GLU A 170 -23.89 4.03 4.14
N VAL A 171 -25.17 3.78 4.43
CA VAL A 171 -25.64 2.45 4.88
C VAL A 171 -25.41 1.39 3.79
N ALA A 172 -25.64 1.72 2.52
CA ALA A 172 -25.38 0.80 1.41
C ALA A 172 -23.88 0.52 1.25
N GLU A 173 -23.02 1.51 1.47
CA GLU A 173 -21.57 1.36 1.42
C GLU A 173 -21.03 0.55 2.61
N GLN A 174 -21.53 0.81 3.82
CA GLN A 174 -21.23 0.01 5.01
C GLN A 174 -21.66 -1.45 4.82
N SER A 175 -22.85 -1.70 4.27
CA SER A 175 -23.31 -3.06 3.96
C SER A 175 -22.38 -3.78 2.98
N LYS A 176 -21.93 -3.10 1.91
CA LYS A 176 -20.93 -3.64 0.98
C LYS A 176 -19.59 -3.92 1.67
N SER A 177 -19.17 -3.05 2.58
CA SER A 177 -17.94 -3.25 3.37
C SER A 177 -18.04 -4.49 4.26
N ILE A 178 -19.17 -4.68 4.95
CA ILE A 178 -19.44 -5.87 5.76
C ILE A 178 -19.38 -7.15 4.90
N GLN A 179 -20.04 -7.16 3.73
CA GLN A 179 -19.98 -8.32 2.82
C GLN A 179 -18.55 -8.64 2.36
N ARG A 180 -17.72 -7.62 2.11
CA ARG A 180 -16.29 -7.82 1.79
C ARG A 180 -15.53 -8.39 2.98
N ALA A 181 -15.77 -7.88 4.19
CA ALA A 181 -15.15 -8.38 5.41
C ALA A 181 -15.51 -9.85 5.67
N GLU A 182 -16.79 -10.23 5.52
CA GLU A 182 -17.25 -11.62 5.64
C GLU A 182 -16.58 -12.54 4.62
N LYS A 183 -16.45 -12.09 3.35
CA LYS A 183 -15.76 -12.86 2.31
C LYS A 183 -14.29 -13.09 2.64
N VAL A 184 -13.59 -12.05 3.11
CA VAL A 184 -12.18 -12.15 3.52
C VAL A 184 -12.04 -13.07 4.73
N GLN A 185 -12.95 -12.99 5.70
CA GLN A 185 -12.97 -13.88 6.86
C GLN A 185 -13.16 -15.35 6.46
N ALA A 186 -14.06 -15.63 5.51
CA ALA A 186 -14.24 -16.98 4.97
C ALA A 186 -12.98 -17.50 4.25
N GLN A 187 -12.30 -16.65 3.48
CA GLN A 187 -11.04 -17.00 2.81
C GLN A 187 -9.91 -17.24 3.81
N LEU A 188 -9.84 -16.45 4.88
CA LEU A 188 -8.86 -16.63 5.94
C LEU A 188 -9.07 -17.97 6.65
N GLY A 189 -10.33 -18.31 6.98
CA GLY A 189 -10.66 -19.61 7.57
C GLY A 189 -10.30 -20.79 6.67
N GLN A 190 -10.54 -20.68 5.35
CA GLN A 190 -10.10 -21.70 4.39
C GLN A 190 -8.57 -21.84 4.37
N SER A 191 -7.85 -20.72 4.25
CA SER A 191 -6.38 -20.71 4.25
C SER A 191 -5.79 -21.25 5.56
N GLU A 192 -6.43 -21.00 6.71
CA GLU A 192 -6.00 -21.51 8.01
C GLU A 192 -6.15 -23.04 8.07
N THR A 193 -7.29 -23.57 7.62
CA THR A 193 -7.47 -25.03 7.53
C THR A 193 -6.48 -25.68 6.56
N GLU A 194 -6.19 -25.04 5.41
CA GLU A 194 -5.17 -25.52 4.48
C GLU A 194 -3.79 -25.52 5.12
N ALA A 195 -3.42 -24.44 5.82
CA ALA A 195 -2.14 -24.36 6.53
C ALA A 195 -2.02 -25.46 7.59
N ASP A 196 -3.08 -25.77 8.33
CA ASP A 196 -3.08 -26.85 9.33
C ASP A 196 -2.98 -28.23 8.69
N THR A 197 -3.64 -28.46 7.56
CA THR A 197 -3.48 -29.72 6.81
C THR A 197 -2.06 -29.90 6.28
N LEU A 198 -1.45 -28.83 5.73
CA LEU A 198 -0.06 -28.86 5.26
C LEU A 198 0.92 -29.08 6.41
N ARG A 199 0.69 -28.46 7.58
CA ARG A 199 1.49 -28.71 8.79
C ARG A 199 1.40 -30.18 9.23
N ALA A 200 0.21 -30.77 9.22
CA ALA A 200 0.02 -32.18 9.53
C ALA A 200 0.77 -33.09 8.56
N GLN A 201 0.70 -32.82 7.25
CA GLN A 201 1.45 -33.56 6.23
C GLN A 201 2.96 -33.42 6.39
N LEU A 202 3.44 -32.23 6.75
CA LEU A 202 4.87 -31.97 7.00
C LEU A 202 5.35 -32.78 8.22
N ALA A 203 4.55 -32.82 9.29
CA ALA A 203 4.85 -33.63 10.47
C ALA A 203 4.91 -35.14 10.14
N GLU A 204 3.93 -35.64 9.37
CA GLU A 204 3.89 -37.02 8.90
C GLU A 204 5.09 -37.38 8.00
N ALA A 205 5.40 -36.51 7.02
CA ALA A 205 6.55 -36.70 6.14
C ALA A 205 7.88 -36.68 6.91
N ASN A 206 8.02 -35.82 7.91
CA ASN A 206 9.20 -35.81 8.77
C ASN A 206 9.31 -37.08 9.62
N GLN A 207 8.19 -37.60 10.12
CA GLN A 207 8.17 -38.85 10.86
C GLN A 207 8.58 -40.03 9.95
N SER A 208 8.04 -40.13 8.74
CA SER A 208 8.40 -41.18 7.79
C SER A 208 9.86 -41.09 7.35
N LEU A 209 10.37 -39.86 7.14
CA LEU A 209 11.77 -39.62 6.82
C LEU A 209 12.71 -40.00 7.98
N SER A 210 12.31 -39.73 9.23
CA SER A 210 13.05 -40.17 10.43
C SER A 210 13.07 -41.69 10.53
N GLN A 211 11.93 -42.34 10.29
CA GLN A 211 11.81 -43.79 10.27
C GLN A 211 12.72 -44.41 9.18
N ALA A 212 12.64 -43.93 7.93
CA ALA A 212 13.47 -44.40 6.82
C ALA A 212 14.98 -44.19 7.08
N LYS A 213 15.36 -43.08 7.73
CA LYS A 213 16.75 -42.86 8.17
C LYS A 213 17.20 -43.88 9.22
N SER A 214 16.33 -44.19 10.19
CA SER A 214 16.64 -45.20 11.20
C SER A 214 16.76 -46.60 10.59
N GLU A 215 15.87 -46.96 9.67
CA GLU A 215 15.90 -48.23 8.94
C GLU A 215 17.17 -48.35 8.09
N THR A 216 17.52 -47.31 7.33
CA THR A 216 18.78 -47.26 6.56
C THR A 216 20.00 -47.46 7.46
N LYS A 217 20.01 -46.83 8.64
CA LYS A 217 21.08 -47.03 9.63
C LYS A 217 21.14 -48.48 10.12
N THR A 218 20.00 -49.12 10.39
CA THR A 218 19.96 -50.54 10.78
C THR A 218 20.39 -51.48 9.65
N LEU A 219 20.03 -51.19 8.40
CA LEU A 219 20.47 -51.96 7.24
C LEU A 219 21.97 -51.80 7.02
N TYR A 220 22.50 -50.60 7.18
CA TYR A 220 23.93 -50.33 7.09
C TYR A 220 24.73 -51.09 8.15
N THR A 221 24.26 -51.14 9.41
CA THR A 221 24.92 -51.94 10.46
C THR A 221 24.83 -53.44 10.19
N LYS A 222 23.68 -53.94 9.71
CA LYS A 222 23.52 -55.34 9.29
C LYS A 222 24.46 -55.71 8.14
N LEU A 223 24.59 -54.84 7.14
CA LEU A 223 25.47 -55.05 5.99
C LEU A 223 26.95 -55.04 6.39
N ALA A 224 27.36 -54.12 7.28
CA ALA A 224 28.70 -54.12 7.85
C ALA A 224 29.00 -55.40 8.65
N ALA A 225 28.05 -55.88 9.46
CA ALA A 225 28.19 -57.14 10.19
C ALA A 225 28.28 -58.35 9.25
N SER A 226 27.47 -58.40 8.19
CA SER A 226 27.53 -59.48 7.19
C SER A 226 28.87 -59.49 6.43
N ARG A 227 29.47 -58.33 6.16
CA ARG A 227 30.82 -58.23 5.57
C ARG A 227 31.95 -58.71 6.50
N GLN A 228 31.72 -58.77 7.82
CA GLN A 228 32.71 -59.27 8.78
C GLN A 228 32.64 -60.79 9.00
N ILE A 229 31.59 -61.46 8.52
CA ILE A 229 31.40 -62.92 8.64
C ILE A 229 31.99 -63.68 7.44
N GLU A 230 32.28 -63.00 6.32
CA GLU A 230 33.13 -63.54 5.24
C GLU A 230 34.60 -63.60 5.69
N PRO A 231 35.25 -64.79 5.73
CA PRO A 231 36.61 -64.88 6.20
C PRO A 231 37.55 -64.32 5.13
N ASN A 232 38.40 -63.40 5.58
CA ASN A 232 39.66 -63.02 4.96
C ASN A 232 39.60 -61.99 3.82
N ASN A 233 39.58 -60.70 4.18
CA ASN A 233 40.69 -59.84 3.75
C ASN A 233 40.80 -58.54 4.57
N LYS A 234 42.07 -58.22 4.86
CA LYS A 234 42.55 -57.13 5.70
C LYS A 234 42.08 -55.76 5.20
N GLY A 235 41.73 -54.87 6.11
CA GLY A 235 41.55 -53.45 5.80
C GLY A 235 40.86 -52.67 6.92
N SER A 236 41.61 -52.31 7.94
CA SER A 236 41.20 -51.34 8.96
C SER A 236 41.09 -49.95 8.32
N ALA A 237 39.94 -49.27 8.42
CA ALA A 237 39.80 -47.86 8.06
C ALA A 237 38.81 -47.11 8.99
N PRO A 238 39.16 -45.91 9.49
CA PRO A 238 38.41 -45.17 10.49
C PRO A 238 37.32 -44.27 9.85
N GLY A 239 36.06 -44.71 9.84
CA GLY A 239 34.99 -44.09 9.03
C GLY A 239 34.17 -42.95 9.66
N ASN A 240 34.30 -42.62 10.94
CA ASN A 240 33.31 -41.72 11.60
C ASN A 240 33.70 -40.24 11.67
N ARG A 241 34.96 -39.86 11.44
CA ARG A 241 35.41 -38.45 11.49
C ARG A 241 35.23 -37.70 10.16
N ALA A 242 35.38 -38.39 9.03
CA ALA A 242 35.22 -37.78 7.70
C ALA A 242 33.77 -37.33 7.44
N ALA A 243 32.78 -38.12 7.87
CA ALA A 243 31.37 -37.80 7.66
C ALA A 243 30.85 -36.60 8.49
N LEU A 244 31.52 -36.22 9.59
CA LEU A 244 31.22 -34.98 10.31
C LEU A 244 31.88 -33.78 9.64
N ALA A 245 33.15 -33.92 9.22
CA ALA A 245 33.87 -32.89 8.49
C ALA A 245 33.19 -32.53 7.15
N ASP A 246 32.64 -33.52 6.44
CA ASP A 246 31.90 -33.28 5.19
C ASP A 246 30.58 -32.51 5.42
N LYS A 247 29.94 -32.68 6.57
CA LYS A 247 28.73 -31.92 6.93
C LYS A 247 29.06 -30.47 7.27
N GLU A 248 30.10 -30.27 8.07
CA GLU A 248 30.59 -28.92 8.40
C GLU A 248 31.07 -28.18 7.15
N ASN A 249 31.80 -28.85 6.25
CA ASN A 249 32.25 -28.27 4.98
C ASN A 249 31.09 -27.87 4.06
N LYS A 250 30.01 -28.66 4.02
CA LYS A 250 28.79 -28.32 3.26
C LYS A 250 28.06 -27.13 3.86
N GLN A 251 27.95 -27.05 5.18
CA GLN A 251 27.34 -25.89 5.85
C GLN A 251 28.16 -24.62 5.60
N VAL A 252 29.49 -24.70 5.69
CA VAL A 252 30.37 -23.57 5.40
C VAL A 252 30.29 -23.15 3.92
N ALA A 253 30.14 -24.11 2.99
CA ALA A 253 29.92 -23.79 1.58
C ALA A 253 28.59 -23.08 1.35
N GLN A 254 27.50 -23.54 1.98
CA GLN A 254 26.18 -22.91 1.89
C GLN A 254 26.20 -21.47 2.42
N ILE A 255 26.77 -21.26 3.61
CA ILE A 255 26.83 -19.90 4.21
C ILE A 255 27.64 -18.94 3.32
N LYS A 256 28.69 -19.44 2.66
CA LYS A 256 29.46 -18.62 1.70
C LYS A 256 28.62 -18.28 0.47
N GLU A 257 27.88 -19.25 -0.06
CA GLU A 257 26.99 -19.04 -1.19
C GLU A 257 25.88 -18.04 -0.86
N ASP A 258 25.22 -18.19 0.29
CA ASP A 258 24.17 -17.27 0.76
C ASP A 258 24.73 -15.84 0.89
N LEU A 259 25.93 -15.68 1.47
CA LEU A 259 26.59 -14.37 1.55
C LEU A 259 26.87 -13.78 0.17
N TYR A 260 27.33 -14.59 -0.79
CA TYR A 260 27.54 -14.11 -2.16
C TYR A 260 26.22 -13.72 -2.81
N ALA A 261 25.16 -14.52 -2.63
CA ALA A 261 23.83 -14.21 -3.14
C ALA A 261 23.31 -12.87 -2.60
N ASP A 262 23.46 -12.61 -1.30
CA ASP A 262 23.05 -11.34 -0.67
C ASP A 262 23.84 -10.14 -1.21
N LEU A 263 25.14 -10.29 -1.45
CA LEU A 263 26.00 -9.20 -1.93
C LEU A 263 25.85 -8.91 -3.42
N THR A 264 25.54 -9.94 -4.21
CA THR A 264 25.57 -9.88 -5.69
C THR A 264 24.19 -9.89 -6.33
N GLY A 265 23.18 -10.41 -5.63
CA GLY A 265 21.88 -10.75 -6.20
C GLY A 265 21.93 -11.94 -7.16
N LEU A 266 23.06 -12.66 -7.24
CA LEU A 266 23.25 -13.84 -8.09
C LEU A 266 23.04 -15.12 -7.27
N ILE A 267 22.10 -15.96 -7.69
CA ILE A 267 21.82 -17.26 -7.07
C ILE A 267 22.19 -18.36 -8.06
N VAL A 268 22.98 -19.34 -7.63
CA VAL A 268 23.28 -20.55 -8.42
C VAL A 268 22.38 -21.68 -7.91
N ARG A 269 21.31 -21.99 -8.66
CA ARG A 269 20.28 -22.95 -8.22
C ARG A 269 20.69 -24.40 -8.31
N ASP A 270 21.42 -24.75 -9.36
CA ASP A 270 21.80 -26.12 -9.65
C ASP A 270 23.11 -26.15 -10.43
N VAL A 271 23.88 -27.21 -10.25
CA VAL A 271 25.12 -27.49 -10.98
C VAL A 271 25.05 -28.91 -11.50
N ARG A 272 25.04 -29.05 -12.83
CA ARG A 272 24.97 -30.34 -13.50
C ARG A 272 26.16 -30.53 -14.41
N ARG A 273 26.85 -31.67 -14.27
CA ARG A 273 27.91 -32.07 -15.19
C ARG A 273 27.30 -32.86 -16.35
N ILE A 274 27.40 -32.34 -17.57
CA ILE A 274 26.83 -32.93 -18.79
C ILE A 274 27.95 -33.02 -19.82
N ASP A 275 28.26 -34.21 -20.33
CA ASP A 275 29.19 -34.42 -21.46
C ASP A 275 30.55 -33.68 -21.38
N LYS A 276 31.08 -33.53 -20.15
CA LYS A 276 32.32 -32.78 -19.80
C LYS A 276 32.16 -31.25 -19.80
N GLU A 277 30.97 -30.75 -19.56
CA GLU A 277 30.71 -29.36 -19.22
C GLU A 277 30.03 -29.30 -17.85
N ASP A 278 30.43 -28.33 -17.05
CA ASP A 278 29.70 -27.96 -15.82
C ASP A 278 28.69 -26.88 -16.17
N VAL A 279 27.40 -27.24 -16.11
CA VAL A 279 26.27 -26.36 -16.41
C VAL A 279 25.67 -25.82 -15.11
N PHE A 280 25.79 -24.52 -14.93
CA PHE A 280 25.27 -23.76 -13.80
C PHE A 280 23.92 -23.14 -14.18
N ASP A 281 22.89 -23.34 -13.35
CA ASP A 281 21.59 -22.70 -13.49
C ASP A 281 21.53 -21.46 -12.59
N CYS A 282 21.47 -20.26 -13.18
CA CYS A 282 21.69 -19.00 -12.48
C CYS A 282 20.47 -18.08 -12.54
N ILE A 283 20.15 -17.43 -11.42
CA ILE A 283 19.17 -16.35 -11.36
C ILE A 283 19.87 -15.09 -10.88
N GLN A 284 19.81 -14.03 -11.68
CA GLN A 284 20.24 -12.70 -11.27
C GLN A 284 19.03 -11.81 -11.04
N THR A 285 18.90 -11.29 -9.82
CA THR A 285 17.85 -10.33 -9.46
C THR A 285 18.38 -8.91 -9.53
N GLY A 286 17.58 -7.99 -10.05
CA GLY A 286 17.82 -6.56 -9.98
C GLY A 286 16.52 -5.76 -9.85
N ARG A 287 16.63 -4.44 -9.98
CA ARG A 287 15.47 -3.52 -9.87
C ARG A 287 14.51 -3.65 -11.04
N ASN A 288 15.03 -3.95 -12.23
CA ASN A 288 14.26 -4.04 -13.47
C ASN A 288 13.69 -5.45 -13.71
N GLY A 289 13.91 -6.40 -12.79
CA GLY A 289 13.40 -7.77 -12.90
C GLY A 289 14.44 -8.84 -12.56
N THR A 290 14.11 -10.09 -12.90
CA THR A 290 14.94 -11.27 -12.66
C THR A 290 15.34 -11.94 -13.96
N LEU A 291 16.63 -12.04 -14.23
CA LEU A 291 17.18 -12.73 -15.39
C LEU A 291 17.57 -14.16 -15.02
N HIS A 292 16.92 -15.14 -15.64
CA HIS A 292 17.26 -16.56 -15.53
C HIS A 292 18.12 -16.96 -16.73
N PHE A 293 19.27 -17.58 -16.48
CA PHE A 293 20.19 -18.05 -17.53
C PHE A 293 21.00 -19.25 -17.07
N LYS A 294 21.60 -19.95 -18.02
CA LYS A 294 22.56 -21.02 -17.77
C LYS A 294 23.95 -20.61 -18.25
N LEU A 295 24.97 -20.96 -17.47
CA LEU A 295 26.37 -20.88 -17.88
C LEU A 295 26.92 -22.29 -17.97
N ALA A 296 27.40 -22.70 -19.13
CA ALA A 296 28.18 -23.92 -19.27
C ALA A 296 29.67 -23.57 -19.31
N LEU A 297 30.47 -24.24 -18.48
CA LEU A 297 31.92 -24.17 -18.49
C LEU A 297 32.47 -25.48 -19.01
N GLU A 298 33.30 -25.43 -20.04
CA GLU A 298 34.01 -26.62 -20.53
C GLU A 298 35.02 -27.11 -19.48
N ASP A 299 35.14 -28.44 -19.35
CA ASP A 299 36.00 -29.07 -18.35
C ASP A 299 37.47 -28.64 -18.52
N MET A 300 38.08 -28.18 -17.42
CA MET A 300 39.47 -27.72 -17.40
C MET A 300 40.48 -28.83 -17.74
N GLU A 301 40.12 -30.11 -17.63
CA GLU A 301 40.99 -31.21 -18.09
C GLU A 301 41.15 -31.26 -19.62
N SER A 302 40.26 -30.60 -20.35
CA SER A 302 40.26 -30.54 -21.83
C SER A 302 41.09 -29.37 -22.38
N ALA A 303 41.39 -28.37 -21.55
CA ALA A 303 42.01 -27.12 -21.96
C ALA A 303 43.50 -27.07 -21.57
N ASP A 304 44.37 -26.78 -22.53
CA ASP A 304 45.82 -26.67 -22.31
C ASP A 304 46.20 -25.44 -21.44
N SER A 305 45.29 -24.45 -21.32
CA SER A 305 45.49 -23.21 -20.58
C SER A 305 44.20 -22.66 -19.97
N TYR A 306 44.31 -21.98 -18.83
CA TYR A 306 43.21 -21.30 -18.15
C TYR A 306 42.48 -20.26 -19.03
N GLU A 307 43.20 -19.66 -19.99
CA GLU A 307 42.67 -18.65 -20.91
C GLU A 307 41.86 -19.24 -22.06
N ASP A 308 41.99 -20.55 -22.34
CA ASP A 308 41.29 -21.23 -23.43
C ASP A 308 39.89 -21.71 -23.02
N VAL A 309 39.60 -21.72 -21.72
CA VAL A 309 38.29 -22.10 -21.19
C VAL A 309 37.25 -21.03 -21.53
N GLN A 310 36.14 -21.44 -22.14
CA GLN A 310 35.04 -20.57 -22.53
C GLN A 310 33.79 -20.83 -21.69
N PHE A 311 33.00 -19.78 -21.50
CA PHE A 311 31.64 -19.87 -21.01
C PHE A 311 30.68 -19.86 -22.19
N ALA A 312 29.69 -20.74 -22.17
CA ALA A 312 28.50 -20.62 -23.01
C ALA A 312 27.33 -20.11 -22.15
N TYR A 313 26.84 -18.93 -22.47
CA TYR A 313 25.66 -18.32 -21.86
C TYR A 313 24.42 -18.68 -22.66
N ARG A 314 23.38 -19.15 -21.96
CA ARG A 314 22.07 -19.44 -22.54
C ARG A 314 20.96 -18.79 -21.71
N PRO A 315 20.29 -17.73 -22.20
CA PRO A 315 19.19 -17.12 -21.47
C PRO A 315 18.00 -18.08 -21.38
N GLN A 316 17.21 -17.98 -20.31
CA GLN A 316 15.98 -18.73 -20.10
C GLN A 316 14.81 -17.74 -19.99
N LEU A 317 14.64 -16.95 -21.06
CA LEU A 317 13.63 -15.90 -21.17
C LEU A 317 12.35 -16.44 -21.82
N ASP A 318 11.20 -16.14 -21.23
CA ASP A 318 9.88 -16.41 -21.80
C ASP A 318 9.26 -15.10 -22.28
N ALA A 319 8.96 -14.98 -23.58
CA ALA A 319 8.40 -13.75 -24.16
C ALA A 319 7.08 -13.29 -23.51
N SER A 320 6.31 -14.20 -22.90
CA SER A 320 5.04 -13.88 -22.26
C SER A 320 5.23 -13.33 -20.85
N ARG A 321 6.27 -13.79 -20.14
CA ARG A 321 6.55 -13.41 -18.75
C ARG A 321 7.54 -12.27 -18.65
N ASP A 322 8.54 -12.28 -19.53
CA ASP A 322 9.73 -11.45 -19.45
C ASP A 322 9.75 -10.35 -20.52
N GLY A 323 8.60 -10.03 -21.15
CA GLY A 323 8.49 -9.08 -22.26
C GLY A 323 9.11 -7.70 -21.95
N ASP A 324 8.70 -7.08 -20.85
CA ASP A 324 9.23 -5.77 -20.40
C ASP A 324 10.74 -5.81 -20.14
N LEU A 325 11.24 -6.94 -19.63
CA LEU A 325 12.66 -7.15 -19.38
C LEU A 325 13.43 -7.34 -20.69
N ILE A 326 12.88 -8.10 -21.64
CA ILE A 326 13.48 -8.33 -22.96
C ILE A 326 13.68 -7.02 -23.72
N GLU A 327 12.70 -6.11 -23.67
CA GLU A 327 12.80 -4.80 -24.33
C GLU A 327 13.89 -3.90 -23.74
N ALA A 328 14.17 -4.04 -22.44
CA ALA A 328 15.18 -3.28 -21.74
C ALA A 328 16.60 -3.87 -21.84
N LEU A 329 16.71 -5.17 -22.10
CA LEU A 329 17.99 -5.87 -22.14
C LEU A 329 18.71 -5.65 -23.48
N PRO A 330 20.04 -5.47 -23.47
CA PRO A 330 20.83 -5.51 -24.69
C PRO A 330 20.70 -6.86 -25.40
N ASP A 331 20.71 -6.85 -26.74
CA ASP A 331 20.54 -8.05 -27.59
C ASP A 331 21.45 -9.23 -27.21
N TYR A 332 22.69 -8.96 -26.80
CA TYR A 332 23.62 -10.02 -26.41
C TYR A 332 23.26 -10.75 -25.10
N LEU A 333 22.29 -10.25 -24.31
CA LEU A 333 21.74 -10.93 -23.13
C LEU A 333 20.45 -11.68 -23.43
N THR A 334 19.82 -11.43 -24.57
CA THR A 334 18.63 -12.15 -25.05
C THR A 334 19.00 -13.31 -25.97
N GLU A 335 20.20 -13.31 -26.53
CA GLU A 335 20.75 -14.39 -27.37
C GLU A 335 21.74 -15.31 -26.64
N GLU A 336 21.95 -16.51 -27.18
CA GLU A 336 23.02 -17.41 -26.73
C GLU A 336 24.38 -16.89 -27.19
N ILE A 337 25.33 -16.73 -26.25
CA ILE A 337 26.67 -16.22 -26.55
C ILE A 337 27.75 -17.08 -25.91
N THR A 338 28.92 -17.10 -26.53
CA THR A 338 30.13 -17.73 -25.97
C THR A 338 31.20 -16.68 -25.75
N PHE A 339 31.85 -16.70 -24.60
CA PHE A 339 32.93 -15.77 -24.29
C PHE A 339 34.02 -16.43 -23.42
N PRO A 340 35.28 -15.97 -23.53
CA PRO A 340 36.37 -16.54 -22.75
C PRO A 340 36.22 -16.25 -21.25
N ARG A 341 36.72 -17.16 -20.40
CA ARG A 341 36.62 -17.06 -18.94
C ARG A 341 37.13 -15.73 -18.38
N ASN A 342 38.18 -15.15 -18.96
CA ASN A 342 38.73 -13.85 -18.56
C ASN A 342 37.78 -12.66 -18.78
N GLN A 343 36.73 -12.82 -19.59
CA GLN A 343 35.69 -11.80 -19.81
C GLN A 343 34.49 -11.97 -18.87
N ALA A 344 34.41 -13.05 -18.09
CA ALA A 344 33.29 -13.27 -17.16
C ALA A 344 33.03 -12.10 -16.21
N PRO A 345 34.04 -11.41 -15.64
CA PRO A 345 33.78 -10.22 -14.81
C PRO A 345 33.14 -9.06 -15.60
N LYS A 346 33.51 -8.90 -16.88
CA LYS A 346 32.93 -7.86 -17.75
C LYS A 346 31.51 -8.19 -18.15
N PHE A 347 31.25 -9.46 -18.46
CA PHE A 347 29.91 -9.98 -18.71
C PHE A 347 29.01 -9.71 -17.50
N TYR A 348 29.43 -10.15 -16.32
CA TYR A 348 28.69 -9.98 -15.07
C TYR A 348 28.40 -8.50 -14.75
N ALA A 349 29.40 -7.62 -14.89
CA ALA A 349 29.21 -6.18 -14.70
C ALA A 349 28.16 -5.58 -15.65
N ARG A 350 28.08 -6.07 -16.90
CA ARG A 350 27.06 -5.64 -17.86
C ARG A 350 25.68 -6.14 -17.48
N VAL A 351 25.54 -7.40 -17.04
CA VAL A 351 24.26 -7.97 -16.57
C VAL A 351 23.70 -7.14 -15.41
N ILE A 352 24.51 -6.89 -14.37
CA ILE A 352 24.06 -6.06 -13.23
C ILE A 352 23.66 -4.68 -13.71
N LYS A 353 24.46 -4.04 -14.57
CA LYS A 353 24.17 -2.70 -15.07
C LYS A 353 22.80 -2.66 -15.74
N SER A 354 22.52 -3.59 -16.64
CA SER A 354 21.21 -3.68 -17.33
C SER A 354 20.04 -3.94 -16.38
N LEU A 355 20.24 -4.69 -15.30
CA LEU A 355 19.19 -5.00 -14.32
C LEU A 355 18.99 -3.94 -13.23
N MET A 356 19.94 -3.01 -13.05
CA MET A 356 19.95 -2.03 -11.95
C MET A 356 19.81 -0.57 -12.40
N GLU A 357 20.17 -0.26 -13.65
CA GLU A 357 20.08 1.09 -14.21
C GLU A 357 18.62 1.46 -14.49
N ARG A 358 18.20 2.66 -14.09
CA ARG A 358 16.82 3.11 -14.29
C ARG A 358 16.59 3.32 -15.78
N LEU A 359 15.57 2.66 -16.31
CA LEU A 359 14.96 3.00 -17.59
C LEU A 359 14.12 4.25 -17.31
N ASP A 360 14.69 5.43 -17.51
CA ASP A 360 13.98 6.70 -17.41
C ASP A 360 13.22 7.02 -18.70
#